data_AF-A0A961G673-F1
#
_entry.id   AF-A0A961G673-F1
#
_cell.length_a   1.000
_cell.length_b   1.000
_cell.length_c   1.000
_cell.angle_alpha   90.00
_cell.angle_beta   90.00
_cell.angle_gamma   90.00
#
_symmetry.space_group_name_H-M   'P 1'
#
loop_
_entity.id
_entity.type
_entity.pdbx_description
1 polymer ?
#
loop_
_entity_poly.entity_id
_entity_poly.type
_entity_poly.pdbx_seq_one_letter_code
_entity_poly.pdbx_strand_id
1 'polypeptide(L)'
;IDVIDMHEAFSAQVLSNLQAFESAPFAKDRLGRDKAIGVVDPTKFNLYGGSISLGHPFGATGARQITTMANELNRRGGGTALVTQCAAGGLGAAIILEK
;
A
#
# COMPACT_ATOMS: atom_id res chain seq x y z
N ILE A 1 -10.77 3.54 4.71
CA ILE A 1 -9.94 3.07 3.58
C ILE A 1 -10.67 1.92 2.93
N ASP A 2 -11.15 2.15 1.73
CA ASP A 2 -12.01 1.21 0.99
C ASP A 2 -11.21 0.32 0.05
N VAL A 3 -10.11 0.84 -0.50
CA VAL A 3 -9.14 0.11 -1.34
C VAL A 3 -7.71 0.51 -1.01
N ILE A 4 -6.78 -0.42 -1.20
CA ILE A 4 -5.35 -0.22 -0.91
C ILE A 4 -4.54 -0.69 -2.12
N ASP A 5 -3.60 0.14 -2.58
CA ASP A 5 -2.61 -0.20 -3.60
C ASP A 5 -1.20 0.01 -3.02
N MET A 6 -0.50 -1.08 -2.72
CA MET A 6 0.87 -1.08 -2.25
C MET A 6 1.82 -1.45 -3.38
N HIS A 7 2.91 -0.69 -3.46
CA HIS A 7 4.02 -1.02 -4.32
C HIS A 7 4.59 -2.40 -4.01
N GLU A 8 4.50 -3.32 -4.96
CA GLU A 8 5.04 -4.67 -4.82
C GLU A 8 6.48 -4.73 -5.33
N ALA A 9 7.46 -4.31 -4.52
CA ALA A 9 8.86 -4.42 -4.95
C ALA A 9 9.29 -5.89 -5.06
N PHE A 10 8.89 -6.69 -4.08
CA PHE A 10 9.11 -8.13 -4.01
C PHE A 10 7.98 -8.77 -3.19
N SER A 11 7.66 -10.05 -3.45
CA SER A 11 6.64 -10.76 -2.66
C SER A 11 7.02 -10.78 -1.17
N ALA A 12 8.29 -11.09 -0.87
CA ALA A 12 8.81 -11.05 0.48
C ALA A 12 8.71 -9.66 1.13
N GLN A 13 8.91 -8.58 0.37
CA GLN A 13 8.75 -7.21 0.88
C GLN A 13 7.31 -6.95 1.30
N VAL A 14 6.33 -7.29 0.47
CA VAL A 14 4.90 -7.09 0.77
C VAL A 14 4.52 -7.91 2.00
N LEU A 15 4.77 -9.22 1.98
CA LEU A 15 4.38 -10.13 3.06
C LEU A 15 5.03 -9.76 4.40
N SER A 16 6.29 -9.34 4.39
CA SER A 16 6.98 -8.88 5.61
C SER A 16 6.38 -7.59 6.15
N ASN A 17 5.95 -6.66 5.29
CA ASN A 17 5.27 -5.43 5.72
C ASN A 17 3.91 -5.76 6.35
N LEU A 18 3.11 -6.63 5.74
CA LEU A 18 1.82 -7.07 6.31
C LEU A 18 2.00 -7.67 7.71
N GLN A 19 2.98 -8.57 7.88
CA GLN A 19 3.31 -9.13 9.20
C GLN A 19 3.75 -8.05 10.21
N ALA A 20 4.55 -7.08 9.77
CA ALA A 20 5.00 -5.98 10.63
C ALA A 20 3.83 -5.05 11.03
N PHE A 21 2.87 -4.80 10.15
CA PHE A 21 1.70 -3.97 10.42
C PHE A 21 0.79 -4.59 11.48
N GLU A 22 0.69 -5.91 11.51
CA GLU A 22 -0.12 -6.67 12.46
C GLU A 22 0.60 -6.90 13.81
N SER A 23 1.92 -6.75 13.83
CA SER A 23 2.76 -7.09 14.99
C SER A 23 2.72 -6.01 16.07
N ALA A 24 2.08 -6.33 17.20
CA ALA A 24 2.12 -5.48 18.40
C ALA A 24 3.54 -5.27 18.97
N PRO A 25 4.43 -6.29 19.04
CA PRO A 25 5.82 -6.07 19.43
C PRO A 25 6.56 -5.11 18.49
N PHE A 26 6.39 -5.25 17.17
CA PHE A 26 7.03 -4.34 16.21
C PHE A 26 6.52 -2.90 16.39
N ALA A 27 5.21 -2.73 16.57
CA ALA A 27 4.63 -1.40 16.80
C ALA A 27 5.18 -0.74 18.07
N LYS A 28 5.33 -1.49 19.17
CA LYS A 28 5.90 -0.96 20.42
C LYS A 28 7.40 -0.69 20.29
N ASP A 29 8.17 -1.69 19.88
CA ASP A 29 9.63 -1.70 20.01
C ASP A 29 10.37 -1.00 18.86
N ARG A 30 9.68 -0.77 17.73
CA ARG A 30 10.25 -0.12 16.53
C ARG A 30 9.52 1.15 16.12
N LEU A 31 8.20 1.23 16.33
CA LEU A 31 7.40 2.39 15.92
C LEU A 31 7.02 3.31 17.09
N GLY A 32 7.24 2.91 18.34
CA GLY A 32 6.85 3.68 19.53
C GLY A 32 5.33 3.86 19.66
N ARG A 33 4.54 2.88 19.21
CA ARG A 33 3.08 2.92 19.23
C ARG A 33 2.52 1.88 20.20
N ASP A 34 1.44 2.24 20.89
CA ASP A 34 0.77 1.34 21.85
C ASP A 34 0.02 0.17 21.16
N LYS A 35 -0.29 0.31 19.88
CA LYS A 35 -1.04 -0.68 19.09
C LYS A 35 -0.42 -0.88 17.72
N ALA A 36 -0.57 -2.10 17.21
CA ALA A 36 -0.29 -2.47 15.83
C ALA A 36 -0.98 -1.52 14.84
N ILE A 37 -0.42 -1.39 13.63
CA ILE A 37 -1.03 -0.59 12.56
C ILE A 37 -2.37 -1.22 12.15
N GLY A 38 -2.41 -2.54 12.03
CA GLY A 38 -3.62 -3.31 11.77
C GLY A 38 -3.43 -4.35 10.67
N VAL A 39 -4.46 -5.20 10.54
CA VAL A 39 -4.58 -6.22 9.49
C VAL A 39 -5.03 -5.57 8.20
N VAL A 40 -4.38 -5.91 7.09
CA VAL A 40 -4.79 -5.49 5.76
C VAL A 40 -5.75 -6.51 5.18
N ASP A 41 -6.97 -6.09 4.86
CA ASP A 41 -7.99 -6.93 4.24
C ASP A 41 -7.58 -7.33 2.81
N PRO A 42 -7.31 -8.63 2.53
CA PRO A 42 -6.87 -9.07 1.21
C PRO A 42 -7.89 -8.79 0.11
N THR A 43 -9.18 -8.67 0.45
CA THR A 43 -10.24 -8.39 -0.53
C THR A 43 -10.24 -6.94 -1.03
N LYS A 44 -9.43 -6.06 -0.40
CA LYS A 44 -9.28 -4.64 -0.73
C LYS A 44 -7.88 -4.28 -1.20
N PHE A 45 -6.96 -5.24 -1.21
CA PHE A 45 -5.53 -5.02 -1.39
C PHE A 45 -5.08 -5.42 -2.80
N ASN A 46 -4.42 -4.50 -3.51
CA ASN A 46 -3.86 -4.71 -4.85
C ASN A 46 -4.84 -5.35 -5.84
N LEU A 47 -6.07 -4.82 -5.88
CA LEU A 47 -7.22 -5.38 -6.62
C LEU A 47 -6.97 -5.73 -8.09
N TYR A 48 -6.05 -5.00 -8.74
CA TYR A 48 -5.77 -5.11 -10.17
C TYR A 48 -4.38 -5.68 -10.46
N GLY A 49 -3.77 -6.35 -9.47
CA GLY A 49 -2.35 -6.69 -9.50
C GLY A 49 -1.46 -5.49 -9.22
N GLY A 50 -0.19 -5.75 -8.88
CA GLY A 50 0.76 -4.71 -8.53
C GLY A 50 2.03 -4.77 -9.36
N SER A 51 3.09 -4.16 -8.83
CA SER A 51 4.36 -3.99 -9.55
C SER A 51 5.07 -5.30 -9.91
N ILE A 52 4.80 -6.40 -9.20
CA ILE A 52 5.39 -7.71 -9.52
C ILE A 52 4.85 -8.22 -10.87
N SER A 53 3.56 -8.05 -11.12
CA SER A 53 2.91 -8.54 -12.34
C SER A 53 2.91 -7.50 -13.46
N LEU A 54 2.72 -6.22 -13.13
CA LEU A 54 2.59 -5.12 -14.11
C LEU A 54 3.93 -4.46 -14.46
N GLY A 55 4.95 -4.63 -13.61
CA GLY A 55 6.27 -4.02 -13.76
C GLY A 55 6.50 -2.79 -12.87
N HIS A 56 7.78 -2.50 -12.63
CA HIS A 56 8.26 -1.39 -11.81
C HIS A 56 9.25 -0.49 -12.58
N PRO A 57 8.77 0.36 -13.50
CA PRO A 57 9.60 1.45 -14.02
C PRO A 57 9.81 2.50 -12.92
N PHE A 58 11.06 2.69 -12.52
CA PHE A 58 11.48 3.62 -11.48
C PHE A 58 10.98 5.04 -11.78
N GLY A 59 10.42 5.72 -10.78
CA GLY A 59 9.85 7.07 -10.91
C GLY A 59 8.46 7.15 -11.58
N ALA A 60 8.08 6.18 -12.42
CA ALA A 60 6.79 6.17 -13.11
C ALA A 60 5.71 5.34 -12.39
N THR A 61 6.10 4.38 -11.55
CA THR A 61 5.18 3.45 -10.89
C THR A 61 4.17 4.14 -9.97
N GLY A 62 4.58 5.21 -9.26
CA GLY A 62 3.68 5.96 -8.39
C GLY A 62 2.53 6.62 -9.16
N ALA A 63 2.81 7.19 -10.34
CA ALA A 63 1.80 7.79 -11.21
C ALA A 63 0.79 6.73 -11.70
N ARG A 64 1.27 5.51 -12.02
CA ARG A 64 0.40 4.38 -12.36
C ARG A 64 -0.52 4.02 -11.20
N GLN A 65 -0.01 3.82 -9.98
CA GLN A 65 -0.84 3.48 -8.81
C GLN A 65 -1.92 4.53 -8.51
N ILE A 66 -1.53 5.82 -8.51
CA ILE A 66 -2.48 6.92 -8.27
C ILE A 66 -3.58 6.92 -9.35
N THR A 67 -3.20 6.78 -10.62
CA THR A 67 -4.16 6.74 -11.73
C THR A 67 -5.10 5.53 -11.62
N THR A 68 -4.58 4.35 -11.29
CA THR A 68 -5.40 3.15 -11.09
C THR A 68 -6.41 3.36 -9.96
N MET A 69 -5.98 3.87 -8.80
CA MET A 69 -6.87 4.07 -7.66
C MET A 69 -7.87 5.21 -7.89
N ALA A 70 -7.49 6.30 -8.55
CA ALA A 70 -8.42 7.37 -8.91
C ALA A 70 -9.53 6.84 -9.84
N ASN A 71 -9.19 6.02 -10.83
CA ASN A 71 -10.18 5.37 -11.69
C ASN A 71 -11.07 4.39 -10.93
N GLU A 72 -10.52 3.66 -9.96
CA GLU A 72 -11.30 2.72 -9.14
C GLU A 72 -12.30 3.45 -8.24
N LEU A 73 -11.88 4.52 -7.56
CA LEU A 73 -12.79 5.37 -6.79
C LEU A 73 -13.87 5.98 -7.70
N ASN A 74 -13.49 6.39 -8.92
CA ASN A 74 -14.45 6.87 -9.89
C ASN A 74 -15.50 5.80 -10.27
N ARG A 75 -15.05 4.57 -10.54
CA ARG A 75 -15.91 3.42 -10.90
C ARG A 75 -16.85 3.02 -9.77
N ARG A 76 -16.39 3.10 -8.51
CA ARG A 76 -17.21 2.85 -7.32
C ARG A 76 -18.25 3.93 -7.02
N GLY A 77 -18.05 5.13 -7.58
CA GLY A 77 -18.88 6.30 -7.29
C GLY A 77 -18.45 7.11 -6.06
N GLY A 78 -17.25 6.86 -5.51
CA GLY A 78 -16.71 7.56 -4.34
C GLY A 78 -15.83 6.69 -3.45
N GLY A 79 -15.43 7.24 -2.31
CA GLY A 79 -14.71 6.53 -1.24
C GLY A 79 -13.24 6.90 -1.15
N THR A 80 -12.48 6.10 -0.39
CA THR A 80 -11.09 6.39 -0.02
C THR A 80 -10.12 5.29 -0.47
N ALA A 81 -9.00 5.68 -1.07
CA ALA A 81 -7.91 4.78 -1.44
C ALA A 81 -6.62 5.13 -0.71
N LEU A 82 -5.89 4.12 -0.23
CA LEU A 82 -4.54 4.30 0.31
C LEU A 82 -3.53 3.76 -0.70
N VAL A 83 -2.65 4.62 -1.20
CA VAL A 83 -1.52 4.25 -2.07
C VAL A 83 -0.22 4.31 -1.27
N THR A 84 0.59 3.26 -1.31
CA THR A 84 1.87 3.21 -0.58
C THR A 84 3.03 2.76 -1.46
N GLN A 85 4.22 3.33 -1.22
CA GLN A 85 5.46 2.98 -1.92
C GLN A 85 6.61 2.80 -0.92
N CYS A 86 7.34 1.69 -1.04
CA CYS A 86 8.72 1.62 -0.55
C CYS A 86 9.66 2.13 -1.66
N ALA A 87 10.79 2.73 -1.27
CA ALA A 87 11.78 3.21 -2.22
C ALA A 87 13.20 2.89 -1.75
N ALA A 88 14.12 2.76 -2.71
CA ALA A 88 15.53 2.69 -2.43
C ALA A 88 16.00 3.95 -1.65
N GLY A 89 17.11 3.83 -0.93
CA GLY A 89 17.59 4.88 -0.03
C GLY A 89 16.90 4.90 1.34
N GLY A 90 16.13 3.86 1.68
CA GLY A 90 15.46 3.76 2.99
C GLY A 90 14.28 4.71 3.12
N LEU A 91 13.60 5.00 2.02
CA LEU A 91 12.49 5.94 1.95
C LEU A 91 11.17 5.21 1.71
N GLY A 92 10.07 5.90 2.02
CA GLY A 92 8.73 5.44 1.70
C GLY A 92 7.75 6.61 1.61
N ALA A 93 6.62 6.37 0.96
CA ALA A 93 5.53 7.33 0.84
C ALA A 93 4.18 6.64 1.02
N ALA A 94 3.22 7.36 1.57
CA ALA A 94 1.83 6.94 1.68
C ALA A 94 0.92 8.13 1.38
N ILE A 95 -0.09 7.93 0.55
CA ILE A 95 -1.02 8.96 0.08
C ILE A 95 -2.45 8.43 0.21
N ILE A 96 -3.35 9.27 0.71
CA ILE A 96 -4.79 9.00 0.68
C ILE A 96 -5.40 9.77 -0.49
N LEU A 97 -6.16 9.06 -1.34
CA LEU A 97 -7.02 9.65 -2.36
C LEU A 97 -8.46 9.57 -1.88
N GLU A 98 -9.24 10.60 -2.19
CA GLU A 98 -10.67 10.69 -1.91
C GLU A 98 -11.41 11.17 -3.16
N LYS A 99 -12.60 10.65 -3.39
CA LYS A 99 -13.54 11.12 -4.40
C LYS A 99 -14.91 11.35 -3.78
#